data_AF-A0AAV6B9U3-F1
#
_entry.id   AF-A0AAV6B9U3-F1
#
_cell.length_a   1.000
_cell.length_b   1.000
_cell.length_c   1.000
_cell.angle_alpha   90.00
_cell.angle_beta   90.00
_cell.angle_gamma   90.00
#
_symmetry.space_group_name_H-M   'P 1'
#
loop_
_entity.id
_entity.type
_entity.pdbx_description
1 polymer ?
#
loop_
_entity_poly.entity_id
_entity_poly.type
_entity_poly.pdbx_seq_one_letter_code
_entity_poly.pdbx_strand_id
1 'polypeptide(L)'
;IVMMDVYHEFDHPHEMTEAMCRGLRPGGRLVFVEFRGEDETVPIKRVHKMTEAQVKKEMTPHPLVWAETIRVLPWQHIIVFRRK
;
A
#
# COMPACT_ATOMS: atom_id res chain seq x y z
N ILE A 1 -6.29 8.72 3.04
CA ILE A 1 -5.45 8.05 4.06
C ILE A 1 -4.10 7.78 3.43
N VAL A 2 -3.01 8.10 4.13
CA VAL A 2 -1.65 7.79 3.71
C VAL A 2 -1.03 6.90 4.78
N MET A 3 -0.50 5.77 4.35
CA MET A 3 0.26 4.83 5.18
C MET A 3 1.71 4.92 4.73
N MET A 4 2.58 5.31 5.65
CA MET A 4 4.00 5.48 5.38
C MET A 4 4.78 4.48 6.19
N ASP A 5 5.24 3.41 5.53
CA ASP A 5 6.04 2.33 6.14
C ASP A 5 5.37 1.70 7.37
N VAL A 6 4.07 1.39 7.25
CA VAL A 6 3.27 0.86 8.38
C VAL A 6 2.34 -0.28 8.01
N TYR A 7 2.01 -0.48 6.73
CA TYR A 7 0.98 -1.46 6.40
C TYR A 7 1.44 -2.91 6.68
N HIS A 8 2.73 -3.18 6.49
CA HIS A 8 3.35 -4.46 6.81
C HIS A 8 3.42 -4.78 8.32
N GLU A 9 3.12 -3.81 9.19
CA GLU A 9 3.07 -3.99 10.65
C GLU A 9 1.68 -4.41 11.15
N PHE A 10 0.66 -4.44 10.27
CA PHE A 10 -0.67 -4.84 10.69
C PHE A 10 -0.77 -6.34 10.95
N ASP A 11 -1.22 -6.68 12.15
CA ASP A 11 -1.60 -8.05 12.53
C ASP A 11 -2.89 -8.51 11.83
N HIS A 12 -3.78 -7.55 11.50
CA HIS A 12 -5.08 -7.78 10.84
C HIS A 12 -5.26 -6.87 9.60
N PRO A 13 -4.45 -7.03 8.54
CA PRO A 13 -4.37 -6.07 7.43
C PRO A 13 -5.67 -5.97 6.61
N HIS A 14 -6.39 -7.09 6.48
CA HIS A 14 -7.65 -7.13 5.74
C HIS A 14 -8.76 -6.32 6.44
N GLU A 15 -8.97 -6.54 7.73
CA GLU A 15 -9.96 -5.82 8.56
C GLU A 15 -9.61 -4.33 8.65
N MET A 16 -8.33 -4.01 8.82
CA MET A 16 -7.85 -2.63 8.82
C MET A 16 -8.14 -1.95 7.48
N THR A 17 -7.87 -2.61 6.36
CA THR A 17 -8.17 -2.08 5.03
C THR A 17 -9.67 -1.88 4.81
N GLU A 18 -10.49 -2.83 5.25
CA GLU A 18 -11.95 -2.70 5.18
C GLU A 18 -12.45 -1.49 5.99
N ALA A 19 -11.95 -1.31 7.21
CA ALA A 19 -12.29 -0.17 8.06
C ALA A 19 -11.83 1.16 7.44
N MET A 20 -10.61 1.22 6.90
CA MET A 20 -10.10 2.39 6.17
C MET A 20 -10.98 2.70 4.95
N CYS A 21 -11.38 1.68 4.18
CA CYS A 21 -12.28 1.85 3.05
C CYS A 21 -13.60 2.47 3.51
N ARG A 22 -14.23 1.97 4.58
CA ARG A 22 -15.48 2.55 5.13
C ARG A 22 -15.35 4.03 5.46
N GLY A 23 -14.20 4.46 5.99
CA GLY A 23 -13.93 5.87 6.32
C GLY A 23 -13.65 6.80 5.14
N LEU A 24 -13.31 6.27 3.95
CA LEU A 24 -13.08 7.09 2.76
C LEU A 24 -14.39 7.45 2.07
N ARG A 25 -14.57 8.67 1.56
CA ARG A 25 -15.66 8.96 0.62
C ARG A 25 -15.40 8.28 -0.76
N PRO A 26 -16.42 8.11 -1.62
CA PRO A 26 -16.20 7.73 -3.03
C PRO A 26 -15.17 8.64 -3.70
N GLY A 27 -14.23 8.06 -4.45
CA GLY A 27 -13.07 8.75 -5.03
C GLY A 27 -11.97 9.13 -4.02
N GLY A 28 -12.16 8.88 -2.73
CA GLY A 28 -11.13 9.03 -1.70
C GLY A 28 -9.92 8.13 -1.97
N ARG A 29 -8.75 8.53 -1.47
CA ARG A 29 -7.49 7.84 -1.75
C ARG A 29 -6.96 7.07 -0.55
N LEU A 30 -6.51 5.84 -0.80
CA LEU A 30 -5.66 5.05 0.08
C LEU A 30 -4.28 4.96 -0.57
N VAL A 31 -3.26 5.47 0.10
CA VAL A 31 -1.90 5.60 -0.45
C VAL A 31 -0.94 4.84 0.45
N PHE A 32 -0.10 4.01 -0.16
CA PHE A 32 0.96 3.25 0.49
C PHE A 32 2.30 3.85 0.10
N VAL A 33 3.18 4.08 1.07
CA VAL A 33 4.58 4.43 0.85
C VAL A 33 5.42 3.34 1.49
N GLU A 34 5.89 2.39 0.68
CA GLU A 34 6.51 1.15 1.16
C GLU A 34 7.85 0.91 0.47
N PHE A 35 8.83 0.37 1.20
CA PHE A 35 10.11 -0.04 0.63
C PHE A 35 9.93 -1.13 -0.43
N ARG A 36 10.66 -1.00 -1.54
CA ARG A 36 10.65 -1.93 -2.68
C ARG A 36 11.04 -3.33 -2.24
N GLY A 37 10.06 -4.21 -2.10
CA GLY A 37 10.28 -5.63 -1.77
C GLY A 37 10.95 -6.41 -2.88
N GLU A 38 10.84 -5.95 -4.12
CA GLU A 38 11.49 -6.58 -5.28
C GLU A 38 12.95 -6.17 -5.47
N ASP A 39 13.43 -5.16 -4.73
CA ASP A 39 14.78 -4.60 -4.86
C ASP A 39 15.67 -5.09 -3.70
N GLU A 40 16.56 -6.02 -4.01
CA GLU A 40 17.52 -6.58 -3.06
C GLU A 40 18.57 -5.56 -2.58
N THR A 41 18.78 -4.48 -3.34
CA THR A 41 19.77 -3.44 -3.01
C THR A 41 19.29 -2.48 -1.93
N VAL A 42 17.98 -2.44 -1.65
CA VAL A 42 17.42 -1.60 -0.59
C VAL A 42 17.89 -2.13 0.79
N PRO A 43 18.63 -1.34 1.59
CA PRO A 43 19.29 -1.82 2.81
C PRO A 43 18.35 -1.85 4.03
N ILE A 44 17.16 -2.44 3.86
CA ILE A 44 16.12 -2.57 4.90
C ILE A 44 15.83 -4.07 5.13
N LYS A 45 15.39 -4.46 6.33
CA LYS A 45 15.03 -5.86 6.59
C LYS A 45 13.85 -6.27 5.71
N ARG A 46 13.88 -7.49 5.17
CA ARG A 46 12.85 -8.02 4.26
C ARG A 46 11.42 -7.96 4.83
N VAL A 47 11.27 -8.11 6.14
CA VAL A 47 9.96 -8.04 6.83
C VAL A 47 9.32 -6.64 6.80
N HIS A 48 10.12 -5.59 6.56
CA HIS A 48 9.64 -4.21 6.41
C HIS A 48 9.63 -3.76 4.94
N LYS A 49 9.46 -4.70 4.01
CA LYS A 49 9.38 -4.40 2.58
C LYS A 49 8.16 -5.06 1.97
N MET A 50 7.59 -4.44 0.96
CA MET A 50 6.48 -5.00 0.19
C MET A 50 6.70 -4.78 -1.31
N THR A 51 6.37 -5.79 -2.11
CA THR A 51 6.35 -5.61 -3.57
C THR A 51 5.07 -4.88 -3.99
N GLU A 52 5.12 -4.08 -5.06
CA GLU A 52 3.90 -3.46 -5.61
C GLU A 52 2.84 -4.53 -5.97
N ALA A 53 3.28 -5.69 -6.48
CA ALA A 53 2.40 -6.79 -6.82
C ALA A 53 1.67 -7.35 -5.58
N GLN A 54 2.37 -7.47 -4.45
CA GLN A 54 1.78 -7.90 -3.19
C GLN A 54 0.72 -6.91 -2.70
N VAL A 55 1.06 -5.61 -2.64
CA VAL A 55 0.11 -4.56 -2.21
C VAL A 55 -1.14 -4.58 -3.10
N LYS A 56 -0.98 -4.65 -4.42
CA LYS A 56 -2.13 -4.76 -5.36
C LYS A 56 -2.98 -6.00 -5.12
N LYS A 57 -2.35 -7.15 -4.88
CA LYS A 57 -3.06 -8.41 -4.60
C LYS A 57 -3.90 -8.29 -3.32
N GLU A 58 -3.31 -7.78 -2.25
CA GLU A 58 -4.00 -7.61 -0.97
C GLU A 58 -5.15 -6.60 -1.03
N MET A 59 -5.08 -5.61 -1.93
CA MET A 59 -6.16 -4.63 -2.13
C MET A 59 -7.32 -5.13 -3.00
N THR A 60 -7.16 -6.26 -3.70
CA THR A 60 -8.16 -6.81 -4.64
C THR A 60 -9.54 -7.10 -4.03
N PRO A 61 -9.70 -7.63 -2.80
CA PRO A 61 -11.03 -7.89 -2.22
C PRO A 61 -11.77 -6.63 -1.76
N HIS A 62 -11.08 -5.47 -1.71
CA HIS A 62 -11.64 -4.23 -1.21
C HIS A 62 -12.22 -3.37 -2.37
N PRO A 63 -13.10 -2.38 -2.08
CA PRO A 63 -13.68 -1.50 -3.11
C PRO A 63 -12.68 -0.42 -3.57
N LEU A 64 -11.47 -0.85 -3.92
CA LEU A 64 -10.35 -0.01 -4.34
C LEU A 64 -10.02 -0.30 -5.80
N VAL A 65 -9.57 0.73 -6.51
CA VAL A 65 -9.01 0.63 -7.86
C VAL A 65 -7.61 1.22 -7.81
N TRP A 66 -6.64 0.47 -8.30
CA TRP A 66 -5.30 1.01 -8.49
C TRP A 66 -5.35 2.18 -9.47
N ALA A 67 -4.82 3.33 -9.06
CA ALA A 67 -4.78 4.53 -9.89
C ALA A 67 -3.41 4.69 -10.55
N GLU A 68 -2.35 4.66 -9.74
CA GLU A 68 -0.97 4.84 -10.22
C GLU A 68 0.04 4.36 -9.17
N THR A 69 1.29 4.19 -9.61
CA THR A 69 2.44 4.00 -8.73
C THR A 69 3.51 5.01 -9.11
N ILE A 70 3.85 5.89 -8.16
CA ILE A 70 4.83 6.96 -8.35
C ILE A 70 6.19 6.49 -7.81
N ARG A 71 7.24 6.61 -8.64
CA ARG A 71 8.58 6.05 -8.40
C ARG A 71 9.66 7.12 -8.28
N VAL A 72 9.35 8.20 -7.55
CA VAL A 72 10.25 9.36 -7.36
C VAL A 72 11.17 9.22 -6.14
N LEU A 73 10.82 8.33 -5.20
CA LEU A 73 11.61 8.08 -4.00
C LEU A 73 12.71 7.05 -4.29
N PRO A 74 13.88 7.15 -3.63
CA PRO A 74 15.04 6.30 -3.94
C PRO A 74 14.76 4.81 -3.72
N TRP A 75 14.04 4.47 -2.66
CA TRP A 75 13.84 3.08 -2.23
C TRP A 75 12.39 2.66 -2.07
N GLN A 76 11.44 3.60 -2.14
CA GLN A 76 10.02 3.32 -1.94
C GLN A 76 9.22 3.44 -3.23
N HIS A 77 8.07 2.77 -3.24
CA HIS A 77 6.96 3.09 -4.12
C HIS A 77 5.92 3.92 -3.38
N ILE A 78 5.29 4.86 -4.09
CA ILE A 78 4.06 5.49 -3.65
C ILE A 78 2.93 4.86 -4.47
N ILE A 79 2.19 3.92 -3.88
CA ILE A 79 1.12 3.17 -4.57
C ILE A 79 -0.22 3.80 -4.19
N VAL A 80 -0.95 4.31 -5.19
CA VAL A 80 -2.20 5.05 -4.99
C VAL A 80 -3.39 4.21 -5.43
N PHE A 81 -4.35 4.03 -4.53
CA PHE A 81 -5.67 3.48 -4.82
C PHE A 81 -6.75 4.56 -4.66
N ARG A 82 -7.82 4.44 -5.43
CA ARG A 82 -9.06 5.22 -5.28
C ARG A 82 -10.19 4.30 -4.83
N ARG A 83 -10.97 4.73 -3.84
CA ARG A 83 -12.22 4.08 -3.45
C ARG A 83 -13.25 4.24 -4.58
N LYS A 84 -13.85 3.13 -5.01
CA LYS A 84 -15.00 3.11 -5.93
C LYS A 84 -16.19 3.84 -5.31
#